data_AF-A0A387HN19-F1
#
_entry.id   AF-A0A387HN19-F1
#
_cell.length_a   1.000
_cell.length_b   1.000
_cell.length_c   1.000
_cell.angle_alpha   90.00
_cell.angle_beta   90.00
_cell.angle_gamma   90.00
#
_symmetry.space_group_name_H-M   'P 1'
#
loop_
_entity.id
_entity.type
_entity.pdbx_description
1 polymer ?
#
loop_
_entity_poly.entity_id
_entity_poly.type
_entity_poly.pdbx_seq_one_letter_code
_entity_poly.pdbx_strand_id
1 'polypeptide(L)'
;MADDAASPARAAGEPAPLVVGVGASRGVPAGEVLALIEAALDEAGLGRPAVVELATVETKAREPGLLGAAARLGVPLVGYPARELAAVPVPHRSAAALAAVGTPSVAEAAALAGGGELLVPKRKSSPEGRPAGATCAIVRRPHLRPNAEQGDGPPTRSEEAMSIPTTESPHDLRHHGDAEVRDDGGELTDLAVNVRTGTPPAWLRERIADSLTALAAYPDGRSARAAVADRHGVAPERVLLTSGAAEAFVLLARALTVRHPVVVHPQFTEPEAALRDAGHAVRRVLLRAEDGFRLDPALVPEEADLVVVGNPTNPTSVLHPADVLAQLARPGRTLVVDEAFMDAVPGEREALAGRTDLPGLVVLRSLTKTWGLAGLRIGYVLAEPETIAALQQAQPLWPVSTPALVAAGACMEPRALAEAEAAAVRGAEDRAHLLAGLAEFEEVRAVEAAEGPFVLVRIEGADRVRQRLRTLGFAARRGDTFPGLGPDWLRLAVRDRTTTNRFLQALDQSLTLTHP
;
A
#
# COMPACT_ATOMS: atom_id res chain seq x y z
N MET A 1 -40.59 -15.99 12.12
CA MET A 1 -40.26 -17.19 11.33
C MET A 1 -39.01 -16.83 10.57
N ALA A 2 -37.89 -17.32 11.08
CA ALA A 2 -36.56 -17.12 10.53
C ALA A 2 -36.41 -18.00 9.29
N ASP A 3 -35.83 -17.45 8.22
CA ASP A 3 -35.38 -18.23 7.08
C ASP A 3 -33.85 -18.17 7.06
N ASP A 4 -33.27 -19.36 7.11
CA ASP A 4 -31.89 -19.67 7.49
C ASP A 4 -31.11 -19.90 6.19
N ALA A 5 -30.40 -18.88 5.71
CA ALA A 5 -29.59 -18.98 4.49
C ALA A 5 -28.21 -19.57 4.84
N ALA A 6 -28.13 -20.89 4.72
CA ALA A 6 -26.95 -21.70 4.96
C ALA A 6 -25.72 -21.25 4.14
N SER A 7 -24.58 -21.15 4.83
CA SER A 7 -23.23 -21.02 4.28
C SER A 7 -22.93 -22.16 3.28
N PRO A 8 -22.19 -21.93 2.17
CA PRO A 8 -21.90 -22.99 1.23
C PRO A 8 -21.11 -24.11 1.91
N ALA A 9 -21.73 -25.30 1.96
CA ALA A 9 -21.14 -26.49 2.54
C ALA A 9 -19.82 -26.84 1.84
N ARG A 10 -18.78 -27.13 2.63
CA ARG A 10 -17.50 -27.67 2.15
C ARG A 10 -17.78 -28.88 1.26
N ALA A 11 -17.07 -28.99 0.12
CA ALA A 11 -17.02 -30.24 -0.63
C ALA A 11 -16.61 -31.36 0.34
N ALA A 12 -17.46 -32.39 0.44
CA ALA A 12 -17.26 -33.50 1.37
C ALA A 12 -16.00 -34.27 0.96
N GLY A 13 -14.88 -34.00 1.63
CA GLY A 13 -13.63 -34.74 1.42
C GLY A 13 -12.33 -33.99 1.72
N GLU A 14 -12.31 -32.64 1.69
CA GLU A 14 -11.07 -31.91 1.93
C GLU A 14 -10.73 -31.81 3.44
N PRO A 15 -9.51 -32.17 3.86
CA PRO A 15 -9.12 -32.06 5.27
C PRO A 15 -9.10 -30.60 5.71
N ALA A 16 -9.55 -30.33 6.94
CA ALA A 16 -9.54 -28.97 7.49
C ALA A 16 -8.09 -28.46 7.64
N PRO A 17 -7.81 -27.17 7.38
CA PRO A 17 -6.45 -26.64 7.40
C PRO A 17 -5.83 -26.75 8.80
N LEU A 18 -4.55 -27.07 8.81
CA LEU A 18 -3.72 -27.26 10.00
C LEU A 18 -2.63 -26.19 10.04
N VAL A 19 -2.52 -25.54 11.19
CA VAL A 19 -1.39 -24.67 11.53
C VAL A 19 -0.52 -25.43 12.52
N VAL A 20 0.79 -25.47 12.23
CA VAL A 20 1.76 -26.13 13.10
C VAL A 20 2.62 -25.06 13.75
N GLY A 21 2.39 -24.82 15.04
CA GLY A 21 3.26 -23.93 15.81
C GLY A 21 4.55 -24.64 16.19
N VAL A 22 5.70 -24.01 15.96
CA VAL A 22 7.03 -24.59 16.10
C VAL A 22 7.96 -23.70 16.90
N GLY A 23 8.76 -24.32 17.77
CA GLY A 23 9.83 -23.65 18.50
C GLY A 23 11.10 -24.47 18.44
N ALA A 24 12.24 -23.83 18.15
CA ALA A 24 13.54 -24.50 18.11
C ALA A 24 14.62 -23.69 18.83
N SER A 25 15.57 -24.38 19.46
CA SER A 25 16.82 -23.80 19.93
C SER A 25 17.72 -23.39 18.75
N ARG A 26 18.63 -22.45 18.98
CA ARG A 26 19.57 -22.00 17.94
C ARG A 26 20.40 -23.19 17.43
N GLY A 27 20.54 -23.29 16.11
CA GLY A 27 21.36 -24.33 15.46
C GLY A 27 20.70 -25.69 15.32
N VAL A 28 19.42 -25.83 15.68
CA VAL A 28 18.66 -27.06 15.42
C VAL A 28 18.48 -27.26 13.91
N PRO A 29 18.84 -28.44 13.34
CA PRO A 29 18.70 -28.69 11.92
C PRO A 29 17.24 -28.75 11.49
N ALA A 30 16.95 -28.27 10.28
CA ALA A 30 15.60 -28.32 9.70
C ALA A 30 15.04 -29.75 9.56
N GLY A 31 15.92 -30.76 9.42
CA GLY A 31 15.50 -32.16 9.41
C GLY A 31 14.91 -32.64 10.74
N GLU A 32 15.42 -32.15 11.88
CA GLU A 32 14.87 -32.49 13.20
C GLU A 32 13.49 -31.87 13.41
N VAL A 33 13.31 -30.61 12.98
CA VAL A 33 12.02 -29.91 13.05
C VAL A 33 10.99 -30.60 12.16
N LEU A 34 11.37 -30.94 10.92
CA LEU A 34 10.48 -31.63 9.99
C LEU A 34 10.08 -33.02 10.48
N ALA A 35 11.04 -33.83 10.95
CA ALA A 35 10.76 -35.16 11.48
C ALA A 35 9.81 -35.12 12.70
N LEU A 36 9.95 -34.10 13.56
CA LEU A 36 9.03 -33.88 14.68
C LEU A 36 7.60 -33.56 14.19
N ILE A 37 7.45 -32.72 13.16
CA ILE A 37 6.15 -32.36 12.59
C ILE A 37 5.49 -33.58 11.94
N GLU A 38 6.25 -34.31 11.13
CA GLU A 38 5.77 -35.52 10.43
C GLU A 38 5.31 -36.59 11.43
N ALA A 39 6.13 -36.88 12.46
CA ALA A 39 5.74 -37.82 13.53
C ALA A 39 4.47 -37.38 14.26
N ALA A 40 4.32 -36.08 14.56
CA ALA A 40 3.14 -35.56 15.24
C ALA A 40 1.86 -35.61 14.38
N LEU A 41 2.00 -35.46 13.06
CA LEU A 41 0.90 -35.62 12.11
C LEU A 41 0.50 -37.09 11.98
N ASP A 42 1.47 -37.98 11.81
CA ASP A 42 1.26 -39.42 11.65
C ASP A 42 0.58 -40.04 12.89
N GLU A 43 1.06 -39.72 14.09
CA GLU A 43 0.45 -40.18 15.35
C GLU A 43 -1.00 -39.71 15.52
N ALA A 44 -1.33 -38.53 14.98
CA ALA A 44 -2.67 -37.94 15.07
C ALA A 44 -3.58 -38.33 13.89
N GLY A 45 -3.10 -39.12 12.92
CA GLY A 45 -3.83 -39.46 11.71
C GLY A 45 -4.15 -38.26 10.83
N LEU A 46 -3.30 -37.23 10.84
CA LEU A 46 -3.47 -35.98 10.10
C LEU A 46 -2.61 -35.98 8.84
N GLY A 47 -3.19 -35.58 7.70
CA GLY A 47 -2.47 -35.54 6.44
C GLY A 47 -1.54 -34.34 6.33
N ARG A 48 -0.29 -34.57 5.90
CA ARG A 48 0.68 -33.50 5.57
C ARG A 48 0.12 -32.42 4.63
N PRO A 49 -0.67 -32.74 3.57
CA PRO A 49 -1.25 -31.71 2.69
C PRO A 49 -2.22 -30.75 3.38
N ALA A 50 -2.72 -31.12 4.57
CA ALA A 50 -3.59 -30.24 5.34
C ALA A 50 -2.81 -29.16 6.09
N VAL A 51 -1.48 -29.27 6.21
CA VAL A 51 -0.64 -28.22 6.82
C VAL A 51 -0.53 -27.06 5.85
N VAL A 52 -0.98 -25.88 6.28
CA VAL A 52 -0.99 -24.66 5.45
C VAL A 52 -0.02 -23.59 5.95
N GLU A 53 0.47 -23.72 7.18
CA GLU A 53 1.28 -22.71 7.84
C GLU A 53 2.15 -23.31 8.96
N LEU A 54 3.40 -22.86 9.06
CA LEU A 54 4.17 -22.95 10.29
C LEU A 54 4.12 -21.61 11.04
N ALA A 55 3.94 -21.67 12.36
CA ALA A 55 3.86 -20.47 13.20
C ALA A 55 4.94 -20.49 14.29
N THR A 56 5.55 -19.37 14.62
CA THR A 56 6.55 -19.28 15.70
C THR A 56 6.56 -17.89 16.35
N VAL A 57 7.42 -17.69 17.35
CA VAL A 57 7.70 -16.35 17.90
C VAL A 57 8.64 -15.60 16.96
N GLU A 58 8.38 -14.32 16.71
CA GLU A 58 9.09 -13.48 15.73
C GLU A 58 10.61 -13.51 15.88
N THR A 59 11.12 -13.53 17.13
CA THR A 59 12.56 -13.61 17.43
C THR A 59 13.22 -14.92 16.94
N LYS A 60 12.41 -15.95 16.66
CA LYS A 60 12.84 -17.25 16.12
C LYS A 60 12.45 -17.46 14.66
N ALA A 61 11.68 -16.56 14.05
CA ALA A 61 11.20 -16.71 12.66
C ALA A 61 12.33 -16.77 11.62
N ARG A 62 13.54 -16.30 11.98
CA ARG A 62 14.73 -16.35 11.12
C ARG A 62 15.69 -17.50 11.43
N GLU A 63 15.34 -18.40 12.35
CA GLU A 63 16.17 -19.57 12.64
C GLU A 63 16.23 -20.50 11.41
N PRO A 64 17.43 -20.83 10.87
CA PRO A 64 17.56 -21.61 9.64
C PRO A 64 16.86 -22.97 9.69
N GLY A 65 16.78 -23.57 10.89
CA GLY A 65 16.04 -24.82 11.12
C GLY A 65 14.54 -24.69 10.85
N LEU A 66 13.91 -23.58 11.23
CA LEU A 66 12.48 -23.36 11.02
C LEU A 66 12.19 -22.98 9.57
N LEU A 67 13.00 -22.07 8.99
CA LEU A 67 12.88 -21.68 7.58
C LEU A 67 13.06 -22.88 6.65
N GLY A 68 14.05 -23.73 6.92
CA GLY A 68 14.28 -24.95 6.15
C GLY A 68 13.17 -25.99 6.28
N ALA A 69 12.48 -26.07 7.44
CA ALA A 69 11.34 -26.95 7.61
C ALA A 69 10.11 -26.43 6.87
N ALA A 70 9.82 -25.13 6.96
CA ALA A 70 8.75 -24.46 6.23
C ALA A 70 8.90 -24.63 4.70
N ALA A 71 10.11 -24.40 4.19
CA ALA A 71 10.43 -24.57 2.77
C ALA A 71 10.20 -26.01 2.28
N ARG A 72 10.57 -27.03 3.08
CA ARG A 72 10.33 -28.45 2.72
C ARG A 72 8.86 -28.87 2.83
N LEU A 73 8.07 -28.17 3.63
CA LEU A 73 6.62 -28.36 3.71
C LEU A 73 5.87 -27.58 2.63
N GLY A 74 6.51 -26.62 1.95
CA GLY A 74 5.86 -25.77 0.96
C GLY A 74 4.88 -24.75 1.57
N VAL A 75 5.08 -24.39 2.84
CA VAL A 75 4.19 -23.51 3.61
C VAL A 75 4.94 -22.28 4.14
N PRO A 76 4.27 -21.13 4.34
CA PRO A 76 4.87 -19.97 4.99
C PRO A 76 5.26 -20.27 6.45
N LEU A 77 6.28 -19.54 6.93
CA LEU A 77 6.61 -19.44 8.35
C LEU A 77 6.20 -18.06 8.87
N VAL A 78 5.20 -18.01 9.75
CA VAL A 78 4.66 -16.79 10.35
C VAL A 78 5.27 -16.56 11.73
N GLY A 79 5.77 -15.36 11.98
CA GLY A 79 6.33 -14.95 13.28
C GLY A 79 5.39 -14.02 14.02
N TYR A 80 5.04 -14.35 15.25
CA TYR A 80 4.18 -13.52 16.11
C TYR A 80 5.00 -12.79 17.19
N PRO A 81 4.68 -11.52 17.51
CA PRO A 81 5.31 -10.81 18.62
C PRO A 81 5.15 -11.55 19.94
N ALA A 82 6.20 -11.59 20.77
CA ALA A 82 6.18 -12.28 22.07
C ALA A 82 5.02 -11.82 22.98
N ARG A 83 4.69 -10.53 22.96
CA ARG A 83 3.58 -9.93 23.73
C ARG A 83 2.21 -10.49 23.34
N GLU A 84 2.03 -10.84 22.07
CA GLU A 84 0.78 -11.40 21.55
C GLU A 84 0.66 -12.85 21.99
N LEU A 85 1.73 -13.62 21.80
CA LEU A 85 1.80 -15.01 22.26
C LEU A 85 1.66 -15.15 23.78
N ALA A 86 2.08 -14.15 24.56
CA ALA A 86 1.92 -14.12 26.00
C ALA A 86 0.46 -14.05 26.46
N ALA A 87 -0.44 -13.49 25.64
CA ALA A 87 -1.85 -13.38 25.93
C ALA A 87 -2.66 -14.64 25.52
N VAL A 88 -2.06 -15.54 24.73
CA VAL A 88 -2.74 -16.76 24.25
C VAL A 88 -2.85 -17.79 25.38
N PRO A 89 -4.07 -18.25 25.73
CA PRO A 89 -4.26 -19.35 26.67
C PRO A 89 -3.67 -20.65 26.10
N VAL A 90 -2.73 -21.24 26.81
CA VAL A 90 -2.07 -22.48 26.40
C VAL A 90 -2.13 -23.54 27.50
N PRO A 91 -2.33 -24.83 27.15
CA PRO A 91 -2.42 -25.90 28.13
C PRO A 91 -1.06 -26.22 28.77
N HIS A 92 0.07 -26.04 28.07
CA HIS A 92 1.40 -26.39 28.60
C HIS A 92 2.37 -25.21 28.61
N ARG A 93 2.42 -24.51 29.75
CA ARG A 93 3.38 -23.42 30.00
C ARG A 93 4.82 -23.94 30.11
N SER A 94 5.80 -23.09 29.80
CA SER A 94 7.23 -23.36 29.84
C SER A 94 7.96 -22.16 30.45
N ALA A 95 8.52 -22.35 31.65
CA ALA A 95 9.33 -21.32 32.30
C ALA A 95 10.57 -20.95 31.46
N ALA A 96 11.16 -21.93 30.76
CA ALA A 96 12.30 -21.70 29.88
C ALA A 96 11.93 -20.83 28.66
N ALA A 97 10.77 -21.06 28.04
CA ALA A 97 10.29 -20.21 26.95
C ALA A 97 9.97 -18.79 27.44
N LEU A 98 9.35 -18.67 28.62
CA LEU A 98 9.03 -17.37 29.21
C LEU A 98 10.29 -16.56 29.49
N ALA A 99 11.33 -17.19 30.05
CA ALA A 99 12.61 -16.54 30.30
C ALA A 99 13.38 -16.19 29.02
N ALA A 100 13.32 -17.04 27.99
CA ALA A 100 14.12 -16.87 26.77
C ALA A 100 13.49 -15.90 25.75
N VAL A 101 12.17 -15.90 25.62
CA VAL A 101 11.46 -15.17 24.55
C VAL A 101 10.17 -14.48 25.01
N GLY A 102 9.89 -14.44 26.32
CA GLY A 102 8.78 -13.65 26.87
C GLY A 102 7.38 -14.23 26.65
N THR A 103 7.25 -15.49 26.21
CA THR A 103 5.95 -16.18 26.05
C THR A 103 5.89 -17.46 26.89
N PRO A 104 4.73 -17.81 27.51
CA PRO A 104 4.59 -19.04 28.27
C PRO A 104 4.68 -20.31 27.41
N SER A 105 4.54 -20.24 26.08
CA SER A 105 4.77 -21.37 25.16
C SER A 105 5.05 -20.83 23.77
N VAL A 106 6.04 -21.36 23.04
CA VAL A 106 6.28 -20.94 21.65
C VAL A 106 5.35 -21.72 20.71
N ALA A 107 5.46 -23.05 20.71
CA ALA A 107 4.73 -23.90 19.78
C ALA A 107 3.20 -23.77 19.94
N GLU A 108 2.65 -23.93 21.15
CA GLU A 108 1.19 -23.90 21.32
C GLU A 108 0.63 -22.49 21.14
N ALA A 109 1.28 -21.47 21.69
CA ALA A 109 0.77 -20.10 21.57
C ALA A 109 0.78 -19.64 20.12
N ALA A 110 1.85 -19.94 19.38
CA ALA A 110 1.93 -19.58 17.96
C ALA A 110 0.89 -20.35 17.13
N ALA A 111 0.70 -21.65 17.40
CA ALA A 111 -0.35 -22.43 16.74
C ALA A 111 -1.76 -21.90 17.03
N LEU A 112 -1.99 -21.33 18.22
CA LEU A 112 -3.30 -20.83 18.68
C LEU A 112 -3.52 -19.32 18.50
N ALA A 113 -2.52 -18.55 18.04
CA ALA A 113 -2.60 -17.09 17.96
C ALA A 113 -3.79 -16.57 17.12
N GLY A 114 -4.13 -17.28 16.04
CA GLY A 114 -5.31 -17.01 15.19
C GLY A 114 -6.56 -17.81 15.58
N GLY A 115 -6.63 -18.35 16.80
CA GLY A 115 -7.70 -19.24 17.25
C GLY A 115 -7.61 -20.65 16.67
N GLY A 116 -8.65 -21.46 16.88
CA GLY A 116 -8.78 -22.83 16.39
C GLY A 116 -8.83 -23.90 17.47
N GLU A 117 -8.92 -25.15 17.04
CA GLU A 117 -8.98 -26.33 17.90
C GLU A 117 -7.59 -26.97 18.01
N LEU A 118 -7.03 -27.05 19.23
CA LEU A 118 -5.76 -27.74 19.47
C LEU A 118 -5.95 -29.25 19.33
N LEU A 119 -5.39 -29.84 18.27
CA LEU A 119 -5.46 -31.27 18.01
C LEU A 119 -4.28 -32.03 18.64
N VAL A 120 -3.09 -31.45 18.54
CA VAL A 120 -1.86 -32.05 19.10
C VAL A 120 -1.21 -31.04 20.04
N PRO A 121 -1.20 -31.30 21.37
CA PRO A 121 -0.52 -30.45 22.32
C PRO A 121 0.99 -30.57 22.16
N LYS A 122 1.74 -29.65 22.80
CA LYS A 122 3.19 -29.54 22.64
C LYS A 122 3.92 -30.89 22.67
N ARG A 123 4.58 -31.23 21.58
CA ARG A 123 5.54 -32.34 21.45
C ARG A 123 6.96 -31.79 21.44
N LYS A 124 7.92 -32.66 21.74
CA LYS A 124 9.36 -32.36 21.72
C LYS A 124 10.03 -33.34 20.77
N SER A 125 11.06 -32.89 20.05
CA SER A 125 11.91 -33.79 19.26
C SER A 125 12.66 -34.76 20.19
N SER A 126 13.01 -35.94 19.67
CA SER A 126 13.81 -36.94 20.39
C SER A 126 14.99 -37.40 19.53
N PRO A 127 15.98 -36.53 19.27
CA PRO A 127 17.17 -36.90 18.50
C PRO A 127 18.05 -37.88 19.29
N GLU A 128 18.63 -38.88 18.62
CA GLU A 128 19.53 -39.84 19.26
C GLU A 128 20.76 -39.14 19.85
N GLY A 129 21.12 -39.48 21.09
CA GLY A 129 22.37 -39.05 21.72
C GLY A 129 22.45 -37.59 22.17
N ARG A 130 21.36 -36.79 22.07
CA ARG A 130 21.33 -35.40 22.58
C ARG A 130 19.94 -34.94 23.04
N PRO A 131 19.84 -33.86 23.84
CA PRO A 131 18.55 -33.32 24.27
C PRO A 131 17.70 -32.79 23.11
N ALA A 132 16.38 -32.79 23.32
CA ALA A 132 15.38 -32.21 22.42
C ALA A 132 15.69 -30.75 22.09
N GLY A 133 15.85 -30.44 20.80
CA GLY A 133 16.08 -29.08 20.32
C GLY A 133 14.81 -28.37 19.83
N ALA A 134 13.77 -29.12 19.47
CA ALA A 134 12.57 -28.59 18.82
C ALA A 134 11.29 -28.99 19.57
N THR A 135 10.24 -28.19 19.36
CA THR A 135 8.88 -28.41 19.83
C THR A 135 7.88 -28.09 18.73
N CYS A 136 6.77 -28.81 18.67
CA CYS A 136 5.65 -28.51 17.77
C CYS A 136 4.30 -28.68 18.48
N ALA A 137 3.26 -28.04 17.97
CA ALA A 137 1.86 -28.23 18.34
C ALA A 137 0.99 -28.01 17.09
N ILE A 138 -0.13 -28.72 16.97
CA ILE A 138 -0.96 -28.71 15.75
C ILE A 138 -2.37 -28.24 16.10
N VAL A 139 -2.83 -27.21 15.38
CA VAL A 139 -4.15 -26.59 15.55
C VAL A 139 -4.92 -26.68 14.25
N ARG A 140 -6.19 -27.06 14.31
CA ARG A 140 -7.12 -26.96 13.20
C ARG A 140 -7.74 -25.58 13.17
N ARG A 141 -7.60 -24.88 12.05
CA ARG A 141 -8.20 -23.57 11.82
C ARG A 141 -9.18 -23.64 10.65
N PRO A 142 -10.48 -23.86 10.90
CA PRO A 142 -11.47 -24.07 9.84
C PRO A 142 -11.69 -22.84 8.93
N HIS A 143 -11.19 -21.67 9.32
CA HIS A 143 -11.31 -20.41 8.56
C HIS A 143 -10.13 -20.13 7.60
N LEU A 144 -9.07 -20.96 7.61
CA LEU A 144 -7.96 -20.85 6.65
C LEU A 144 -8.27 -21.59 5.33
N ARG A 145 -7.64 -21.19 4.22
CA ARG A 145 -7.77 -21.86 2.90
C ARG A 145 -6.53 -22.77 2.68
N PRO A 146 -6.68 -24.00 2.16
CA PRO A 146 -5.54 -24.81 1.71
C PRO A 146 -4.80 -24.18 0.52
N ASN A 147 -3.47 -24.36 0.44
CA ASN A 147 -2.70 -24.01 -0.76
C ASN A 147 -2.99 -25.03 -1.88
N ALA A 148 -3.42 -24.56 -3.06
CA ALA A 148 -3.63 -25.42 -4.23
C ALA A 148 -2.30 -25.74 -4.93
N GLU A 149 -2.06 -27.04 -5.20
CA GLU A 149 -0.90 -27.55 -5.95
C GLU A 149 -0.96 -27.13 -7.44
N GLN A 150 0.21 -26.79 -8.00
CA GLN A 150 0.41 -26.44 -9.41
C GLN A 150 0.28 -27.69 -10.30
N GLY A 151 -0.74 -27.69 -11.16
CA GLY A 151 -0.95 -28.71 -12.21
C GLY A 151 -0.75 -28.11 -13.61
N ASP A 152 0.06 -28.80 -14.40
CA ASP A 152 0.55 -28.49 -15.74
C ASP A 152 -0.56 -28.58 -16.83
N GLY A 153 -0.66 -27.57 -17.71
CA GLY A 153 -1.56 -27.55 -18.87
C GLY A 153 -2.04 -26.13 -19.26
N PRO A 154 -2.06 -25.74 -20.56
CA PRO A 154 -2.36 -24.37 -20.95
C PRO A 154 -3.88 -24.12 -20.95
N PRO A 155 -4.40 -23.05 -20.32
CA PRO A 155 -5.82 -22.76 -20.43
C PRO A 155 -6.09 -21.94 -21.69
N THR A 156 -6.98 -22.49 -22.52
CA THR A 156 -7.74 -21.78 -23.53
C THR A 156 -8.63 -20.70 -22.90
N ARG A 157 -8.92 -19.67 -23.71
CA ARG A 157 -9.60 -18.42 -23.38
C ARG A 157 -10.93 -18.56 -22.60
N SER A 158 -11.20 -17.43 -21.92
CA SER A 158 -12.45 -16.90 -21.34
C SER A 158 -12.96 -17.54 -20.07
N GLU A 159 -12.67 -16.90 -18.92
CA GLU A 159 -13.65 -16.58 -17.86
C GLU A 159 -13.01 -15.72 -16.74
N GLU A 160 -13.73 -14.64 -16.41
CA GLU A 160 -13.80 -13.91 -15.14
C GLU A 160 -12.55 -13.22 -14.53
N ALA A 161 -12.62 -11.88 -14.52
CA ALA A 161 -11.78 -11.02 -13.69
C ALA A 161 -11.92 -11.41 -12.21
N MET A 162 -10.86 -11.97 -11.63
CA MET A 162 -10.81 -12.36 -10.23
C MET A 162 -10.94 -11.16 -9.30
N SER A 163 -12.10 -11.03 -8.67
CA SER A 163 -12.26 -10.24 -7.47
C SER A 163 -11.80 -11.00 -6.24
N ILE A 164 -10.78 -10.50 -5.58
CA ILE A 164 -10.29 -11.09 -4.32
C ILE A 164 -10.84 -10.25 -3.16
N PRO A 165 -11.68 -10.82 -2.28
CA PRO A 165 -11.94 -10.23 -0.98
C PRO A 165 -10.69 -10.44 -0.11
N THR A 166 -9.83 -9.43 -0.02
CA THR A 166 -8.61 -9.47 0.80
C THR A 166 -8.89 -8.93 2.20
N THR A 167 -9.06 -9.81 3.19
CA THR A 167 -9.02 -9.43 4.62
C THR A 167 -7.62 -9.48 5.22
N GLU A 168 -6.63 -10.09 4.53
CA GLU A 168 -5.21 -9.98 4.87
C GLU A 168 -4.40 -9.68 3.60
N SER A 169 -3.65 -8.58 3.61
CA SER A 169 -2.83 -8.14 2.48
C SER A 169 -1.36 -8.50 2.74
N PRO A 170 -0.67 -9.22 1.84
CA PRO A 170 0.76 -9.44 1.93
C PRO A 170 1.58 -8.15 1.70
N HIS A 171 0.95 -7.07 1.25
CA HIS A 171 1.59 -5.76 1.06
C HIS A 171 1.50 -4.91 2.33
N ASP A 172 2.65 -4.37 2.75
CA ASP A 172 2.72 -3.31 3.76
C ASP A 172 2.17 -2.01 3.18
N LEU A 173 0.91 -1.72 3.50
CA LEU A 173 0.22 -0.51 3.06
C LEU A 173 0.78 0.77 3.69
N ARG A 174 1.59 0.67 4.76
CA ARG A 174 2.16 1.82 5.48
C ARG A 174 3.55 2.21 4.98
N HIS A 175 4.10 1.50 3.99
CA HIS A 175 5.37 1.88 3.40
C HIS A 175 5.22 3.10 2.49
N HIS A 176 5.96 4.17 2.80
CA HIS A 176 5.99 5.40 2.01
C HIS A 176 7.40 5.69 1.45
N GLY A 177 7.47 6.51 0.41
CA GLY A 177 8.72 6.71 -0.34
C GLY A 177 9.82 7.44 0.41
N ASP A 178 9.49 8.19 1.46
CA ASP A 178 10.46 8.87 2.32
C ASP A 178 11.27 7.89 3.18
N ALA A 179 10.81 6.66 3.38
CA ALA A 179 11.60 5.60 4.00
C ALA A 179 12.86 5.26 3.17
N GLU A 180 12.78 5.34 1.83
CA GLU A 180 13.90 4.99 0.94
C GLU A 180 15.10 5.97 1.07
N VAL A 181 14.88 7.17 1.61
CA VAL A 181 15.91 8.23 1.69
C VAL A 181 16.60 8.25 3.06
N ARG A 182 15.96 7.74 4.12
CA ARG A 182 16.39 7.93 5.52
C ARG A 182 17.47 6.96 6.02
N ASP A 183 17.67 5.84 5.34
CA ASP A 183 18.31 4.69 5.99
C ASP A 183 19.85 4.67 6.06
N ASP A 184 20.63 5.49 5.31
CA ASP A 184 22.10 5.30 5.24
C ASP A 184 22.99 6.54 5.36
N GLY A 185 22.48 7.71 5.79
CA GLY A 185 23.32 8.87 6.12
C GLY A 185 24.13 9.50 4.96
N GLY A 186 24.04 8.98 3.73
CA GLY A 186 24.59 9.60 2.53
C GLY A 186 23.58 10.51 1.84
N GLU A 187 24.05 11.62 1.25
CA GLU A 187 23.23 12.48 0.39
C GLU A 187 22.91 11.75 -0.93
N LEU A 188 21.85 10.95 -0.93
CA LEU A 188 21.34 10.31 -2.14
C LEU A 188 20.57 11.32 -3.00
N THR A 189 20.70 11.20 -4.31
CA THR A 189 19.77 11.83 -5.25
C THR A 189 18.43 11.13 -5.13
N ASP A 190 17.44 11.85 -4.59
CA ASP A 190 16.10 11.33 -4.32
C ASP A 190 15.26 11.24 -5.61
N LEU A 191 15.05 10.01 -6.10
CA LEU A 191 14.04 9.66 -7.11
C LEU A 191 12.89 8.84 -6.50
N ALA A 192 12.85 8.70 -5.17
CA ALA A 192 11.85 7.93 -4.43
C ALA A 192 10.68 8.78 -3.92
N VAL A 193 10.83 10.11 -3.89
CA VAL A 193 9.77 11.05 -3.50
C VAL A 193 9.46 12.05 -4.62
N ASN A 194 8.18 12.15 -4.96
CA ASN A 194 7.67 12.97 -6.06
C ASN A 194 7.41 14.44 -5.65
N VAL A 195 8.30 15.06 -4.87
CA VAL A 195 8.23 16.49 -4.56
C VAL A 195 9.01 17.27 -5.62
N ARG A 196 8.45 18.37 -6.12
CA ARG A 196 9.11 19.23 -7.13
C ARG A 196 10.41 19.81 -6.57
N THR A 197 11.50 19.76 -7.32
CA THR A 197 12.78 20.37 -6.92
C THR A 197 12.68 21.89 -6.86
N GLY A 198 13.56 22.53 -6.07
CA GLY A 198 13.58 24.00 -5.93
C GLY A 198 12.36 24.59 -5.20
N THR A 199 11.60 23.77 -4.48
CA THR A 199 10.41 24.19 -3.72
C THR A 199 10.62 24.08 -2.21
N PRO A 200 9.85 24.82 -1.38
CA PRO A 200 8.88 25.86 -1.77
C PRO A 200 9.56 27.10 -2.39
N PRO A 201 8.93 27.80 -3.37
CA PRO A 201 9.51 29.02 -3.94
C PRO A 201 9.65 30.12 -2.89
N ALA A 202 10.59 31.05 -3.11
CA ALA A 202 10.94 32.08 -2.13
C ALA A 202 9.72 32.90 -1.65
N TRP A 203 8.90 33.36 -2.58
CA TRP A 203 7.68 34.12 -2.29
C TRP A 203 6.71 33.35 -1.37
N LEU A 204 6.63 32.03 -1.51
CA LEU A 204 5.74 31.21 -0.69
C LEU A 204 6.32 30.99 0.71
N ARG A 205 7.64 30.81 0.81
CA ARG A 205 8.34 30.73 2.11
C ARG A 205 8.18 32.01 2.90
N GLU A 206 8.29 33.17 2.25
CA GLU A 206 8.08 34.48 2.88
C GLU A 206 6.65 34.60 3.42
N ARG A 207 5.63 34.28 2.60
CA ARG A 207 4.22 34.30 3.03
C ARG A 207 3.95 33.38 4.23
N ILE A 208 4.54 32.20 4.23
CA ILE A 208 4.44 31.25 5.35
C ILE A 208 5.14 31.81 6.59
N ALA A 209 6.33 32.39 6.45
CA ALA A 209 7.08 32.99 7.55
C ALA A 209 6.32 34.17 8.18
N ASP A 210 5.74 35.05 7.36
CA ASP A 210 4.96 36.19 7.84
C ASP A 210 3.75 35.75 8.69
N SER A 211 3.13 34.62 8.32
CA SER A 211 1.98 34.06 9.05
C SER A 211 2.30 33.64 10.49
N LEU A 212 3.59 33.41 10.81
CA LEU A 212 4.03 32.99 12.15
C LEU A 212 3.74 34.05 13.22
N THR A 213 3.55 35.31 12.81
CA THR A 213 3.17 36.41 13.71
C THR A 213 1.75 36.27 14.27
N ALA A 214 0.88 35.47 13.63
CA ALA A 214 -0.52 35.29 14.00
C ALA A 214 -0.81 33.99 14.78
N LEU A 215 0.21 33.22 15.17
CA LEU A 215 0.05 31.88 15.76
C LEU A 215 -0.68 31.85 17.12
N ALA A 216 -0.77 32.99 17.82
CA ALA A 216 -1.49 33.08 19.09
C ALA A 216 -3.01 32.95 18.93
N ALA A 217 -3.55 33.19 17.73
CA ALA A 217 -4.97 33.05 17.43
C ALA A 217 -5.29 31.67 16.85
N TYR A 218 -6.49 31.17 17.13
CA TYR A 218 -7.00 29.97 16.45
C TYR A 218 -7.13 30.22 14.94
N PRO A 219 -6.86 29.21 14.09
CA PRO A 219 -6.89 29.37 12.65
C PRO A 219 -8.31 29.65 12.12
N ASP A 220 -8.42 30.57 11.16
CA ASP A 220 -9.63 30.87 10.40
C ASP A 220 -9.41 30.54 8.92
N GLY A 221 -10.07 29.48 8.44
CA GLY A 221 -9.91 28.98 7.08
C GLY A 221 -10.81 29.63 6.03
N ARG A 222 -11.65 30.62 6.37
CA ARG A 222 -12.66 31.16 5.44
C ARG A 222 -12.08 31.73 4.16
N SER A 223 -11.00 32.52 4.25
CA SER A 223 -10.34 33.12 3.08
C SER A 223 -9.68 32.07 2.18
N ALA A 224 -8.97 31.11 2.77
CA ALA A 224 -8.35 30.01 2.04
C ALA A 224 -9.39 29.12 1.35
N ARG A 225 -10.51 28.84 2.04
CA ARG A 225 -11.63 28.07 1.49
C ARG A 225 -12.26 28.78 0.30
N ALA A 226 -12.50 30.09 0.40
CA ALA A 226 -13.01 30.90 -0.69
C ALA A 226 -12.05 30.90 -1.90
N ALA A 227 -10.74 31.07 -1.66
CA ALA A 227 -9.75 31.04 -2.75
C ALA A 227 -9.70 29.69 -3.50
N VAL A 228 -9.85 28.57 -2.79
CA VAL A 228 -9.96 27.24 -3.41
C VAL A 228 -11.26 27.11 -4.20
N ALA A 229 -12.37 27.60 -3.66
CA ALA A 229 -13.67 27.57 -4.32
C ALA A 229 -13.64 28.38 -5.63
N ASP A 230 -13.08 29.59 -5.58
CA ASP A 230 -12.92 30.49 -6.71
C ASP A 230 -12.04 29.88 -7.81
N ARG A 231 -10.92 29.23 -7.46
CA ARG A 231 -10.06 28.52 -8.43
C ARG A 231 -10.84 27.50 -9.25
N HIS A 232 -11.70 26.73 -8.61
CA HIS A 232 -12.40 25.60 -9.21
C HIS A 232 -13.80 25.97 -9.72
N GLY A 233 -14.23 27.22 -9.60
CA GLY A 233 -15.55 27.69 -10.02
C GLY A 233 -16.71 27.03 -9.26
N VAL A 234 -16.50 26.65 -8.00
CA VAL A 234 -17.51 26.00 -7.15
C VAL A 234 -17.88 26.89 -5.97
N ALA A 235 -19.02 26.59 -5.32
CA ALA A 235 -19.41 27.28 -4.10
C ALA A 235 -18.49 26.87 -2.91
N PRO A 236 -18.19 27.76 -1.95
CA PRO A 236 -17.38 27.43 -0.78
C PRO A 236 -17.87 26.21 -0.01
N GLU A 237 -19.19 25.99 0.04
CA GLU A 237 -19.84 24.85 0.69
C GLU A 237 -19.37 23.50 0.13
N ARG A 238 -18.86 23.48 -1.10
CA ARG A 238 -18.28 22.31 -1.77
C ARG A 238 -16.81 22.05 -1.45
N VAL A 239 -16.20 22.89 -0.60
CA VAL A 239 -14.77 22.81 -0.26
C VAL A 239 -14.58 22.45 1.21
N LEU A 240 -13.70 21.47 1.46
CA LEU A 240 -13.14 21.18 2.79
C LEU A 240 -11.62 21.25 2.76
N LEU A 241 -11.02 22.07 3.61
CA LEU A 241 -9.56 22.10 3.77
C LEU A 241 -9.13 21.01 4.74
N THR A 242 -8.01 20.33 4.42
CA THR A 242 -7.52 19.19 5.20
C THR A 242 -6.02 19.27 5.47
N SER A 243 -5.55 18.60 6.52
CA SER A 243 -4.15 18.44 6.91
C SER A 243 -3.42 17.47 5.96
N GLY A 244 -3.42 17.82 4.67
CA GLY A 244 -3.05 16.97 3.56
C GLY A 244 -4.18 16.04 3.10
N ALA A 245 -4.00 15.43 1.92
CA ALA A 245 -4.96 14.46 1.38
C ALA A 245 -5.10 13.19 2.25
N ALA A 246 -4.09 12.87 3.06
CA ALA A 246 -4.14 11.73 3.99
C ALA A 246 -5.28 11.86 5.02
N GLU A 247 -5.48 13.06 5.59
CA GLU A 247 -6.62 13.29 6.50
C GLU A 247 -7.95 13.06 5.77
N ALA A 248 -8.08 13.50 4.53
CA ALA A 248 -9.30 13.33 3.76
C ALA A 248 -9.67 11.85 3.56
N PHE A 249 -8.70 10.95 3.30
CA PHE A 249 -8.99 9.51 3.25
C PHE A 249 -9.50 8.96 4.57
N VAL A 250 -8.93 9.39 5.70
CA VAL A 250 -9.39 9.01 7.03
C VAL A 250 -10.81 9.52 7.29
N LEU A 251 -11.12 10.77 6.90
CA LEU A 251 -12.46 11.34 7.05
C LEU A 251 -13.48 10.57 6.19
N LEU A 252 -13.15 10.29 4.92
CA LEU A 252 -14.01 9.52 4.02
C LEU A 252 -14.30 8.12 4.58
N ALA A 253 -13.27 7.43 5.07
CA ALA A 253 -13.41 6.10 5.64
C ALA A 253 -14.26 6.06 6.91
N ARG A 254 -14.23 7.11 7.73
CA ARG A 254 -14.93 7.16 9.02
C ARG A 254 -16.32 7.79 8.97
N ALA A 255 -16.51 8.78 8.10
CA ALA A 255 -17.74 9.57 8.05
C ALA A 255 -18.80 8.96 7.12
N LEU A 256 -18.37 8.26 6.07
CA LEU A 256 -19.29 7.69 5.08
C LEU A 256 -19.75 6.29 5.51
N THR A 257 -21.03 6.01 5.31
CA THR A 257 -21.57 4.65 5.46
C THR A 257 -21.31 3.88 4.17
N VAL A 258 -20.37 2.93 4.23
CA VAL A 258 -19.88 2.18 3.07
C VAL A 258 -19.96 0.70 3.38
N ARG A 259 -20.48 -0.11 2.44
CA ARG A 259 -20.63 -1.57 2.60
C ARG A 259 -19.73 -2.33 1.64
N HIS A 260 -19.50 -1.80 0.44
CA HIS A 260 -18.74 -2.44 -0.63
C HIS A 260 -17.69 -1.47 -1.19
N PRO A 261 -16.68 -1.07 -0.39
CA PRO A 261 -15.62 -0.20 -0.88
C PRO A 261 -14.72 -0.93 -1.87
N VAL A 262 -14.45 -0.27 -2.98
CA VAL A 262 -13.50 -0.70 -4.01
C VAL A 262 -12.35 0.30 -4.11
N VAL A 263 -11.12 -0.22 -4.11
CA VAL A 263 -9.91 0.56 -4.37
C VAL A 263 -9.22 -0.01 -5.61
N VAL A 264 -9.02 0.84 -6.62
CA VAL A 264 -8.39 0.44 -7.90
C VAL A 264 -6.87 0.46 -7.76
N HIS A 265 -6.21 -0.68 -7.88
CA HIS A 265 -4.76 -0.84 -7.75
C HIS A 265 -4.10 -1.18 -9.09
N PRO A 266 -2.79 -0.97 -9.25
CA PRO A 266 -1.88 -0.38 -8.27
C PRO A 266 -2.07 1.12 -8.12
N GLN A 267 -2.32 1.57 -6.88
CA GLN A 267 -2.41 2.98 -6.52
C GLN A 267 -1.79 3.24 -5.14
N PHE A 268 -1.76 4.50 -4.73
CA PHE A 268 -1.32 4.93 -3.40
C PHE A 268 -2.12 4.18 -2.33
N THR A 269 -1.44 3.70 -1.30
CA THR A 269 -2.00 2.69 -0.39
C THR A 269 -2.86 3.27 0.74
N GLU A 270 -2.75 4.57 1.01
CA GLU A 270 -3.47 5.25 2.09
C GLU A 270 -5.00 5.10 2.05
N PRO A 271 -5.69 5.19 0.89
CA PRO A 271 -7.14 5.02 0.86
C PRO A 271 -7.57 3.65 1.36
N GLU A 272 -6.88 2.58 0.93
CA GLU A 272 -7.15 1.23 1.41
C GLU A 272 -6.81 1.08 2.89
N ALA A 273 -5.67 1.62 3.33
CA ALA A 273 -5.26 1.59 4.73
C ALA A 273 -6.30 2.28 5.63
N ALA A 274 -6.74 3.49 5.27
CA ALA A 274 -7.74 4.25 6.01
C ALA A 274 -9.09 3.52 6.09
N LEU A 275 -9.54 2.92 4.98
CA LEU A 275 -10.77 2.14 4.95
C LEU A 275 -10.68 0.92 5.87
N ARG A 276 -9.57 0.17 5.82
CA ARG A 276 -9.35 -0.98 6.71
C ARG A 276 -9.24 -0.59 8.17
N ASP A 277 -8.52 0.49 8.48
CA ASP A 277 -8.39 1.01 9.84
C ASP A 277 -9.75 1.50 10.41
N ALA A 278 -10.71 1.84 9.54
CA ALA A 278 -12.10 2.13 9.90
C ALA A 278 -13.01 0.89 9.96
N GLY A 279 -12.47 -0.31 9.71
CA GLY A 279 -13.19 -1.59 9.80
C GLY A 279 -13.86 -2.07 8.52
N HIS A 280 -13.57 -1.45 7.37
CA HIS A 280 -14.18 -1.84 6.09
C HIS A 280 -13.48 -3.04 5.44
N ALA A 281 -14.27 -3.93 4.84
CA ALA A 281 -13.78 -5.01 3.98
C ALA A 281 -13.55 -4.49 2.55
N VAL A 282 -12.33 -4.08 2.24
CA VAL A 282 -11.99 -3.47 0.95
C VAL A 282 -11.80 -4.53 -0.15
N ARG A 283 -12.52 -4.36 -1.26
CA ARG A 283 -12.28 -5.10 -2.52
C ARG A 283 -11.29 -4.35 -3.38
N ARG A 284 -10.34 -5.08 -3.98
CA ARG A 284 -9.39 -4.52 -4.92
C ARG A 284 -9.82 -4.81 -6.36
N VAL A 285 -9.66 -3.83 -7.24
CA VAL A 285 -9.65 -4.03 -8.70
C VAL A 285 -8.21 -3.85 -9.14
N LEU A 286 -7.59 -4.88 -9.72
CA LEU A 286 -6.17 -4.84 -10.11
C LEU A 286 -6.04 -4.57 -11.62
N LEU A 287 -5.55 -3.38 -11.96
CA LEU A 287 -5.16 -3.00 -13.31
C LEU A 287 -3.85 -3.69 -13.67
N ARG A 288 -3.75 -4.10 -14.94
CA ARG A 288 -2.67 -4.96 -15.43
C ARG A 288 -1.69 -4.19 -16.31
N ALA A 289 -0.43 -4.61 -16.29
CA ALA A 289 0.61 -3.99 -17.11
C ALA A 289 0.34 -4.19 -18.62
N GLU A 290 -0.25 -5.33 -18.98
CA GLU A 290 -0.56 -5.72 -20.36
C GLU A 290 -1.61 -4.80 -20.99
N ASP A 291 -2.48 -4.21 -20.18
CA ASP A 291 -3.49 -3.22 -20.59
C ASP A 291 -2.97 -1.76 -20.43
N GLY A 292 -1.67 -1.59 -20.17
CA GLY A 292 -1.05 -0.31 -19.91
C GLY A 292 -1.53 0.36 -18.62
N PHE A 293 -2.00 -0.44 -17.65
CA PHE A 293 -2.62 0.03 -16.40
C PHE A 293 -3.80 1.00 -16.61
N ARG A 294 -4.51 0.89 -17.74
CA ARG A 294 -5.71 1.69 -17.98
C ARG A 294 -6.91 1.07 -17.26
N LEU A 295 -7.72 1.94 -16.68
CA LEU A 295 -8.96 1.54 -16.02
C LEU A 295 -10.04 1.28 -17.06
N ASP A 296 -10.60 0.06 -17.02
CA ASP A 296 -11.88 -0.26 -17.62
C ASP A 296 -12.96 -0.15 -16.52
N PRO A 297 -13.94 0.77 -16.62
CA PRO A 297 -15.01 0.92 -15.64
C PRO A 297 -15.83 -0.36 -15.43
N ALA A 298 -15.90 -1.25 -16.43
CA ALA A 298 -16.63 -2.52 -16.31
C ALA A 298 -15.98 -3.50 -15.32
N LEU A 299 -14.71 -3.29 -14.96
CA LEU A 299 -14.04 -4.07 -13.91
C LEU A 299 -14.51 -3.69 -12.50
N VAL A 300 -15.14 -2.52 -12.34
CA VAL A 300 -15.67 -2.08 -11.06
C VAL A 300 -17.04 -2.73 -10.84
N PRO A 301 -17.21 -3.53 -9.76
CA PRO A 301 -18.45 -4.23 -9.48
C PRO A 301 -19.63 -3.28 -9.38
N GLU A 302 -20.80 -3.73 -9.84
CA GLU A 302 -21.99 -2.91 -9.79
C GLU A 302 -22.36 -2.58 -8.35
N GLU A 303 -22.25 -3.51 -7.40
CA GLU A 303 -22.61 -3.31 -5.99
C GLU A 303 -21.72 -2.31 -5.23
N ALA A 304 -20.58 -1.88 -5.80
CA ALA A 304 -19.68 -0.95 -5.13
C ALA A 304 -20.39 0.37 -4.80
N ASP A 305 -20.34 0.78 -3.54
CA ASP A 305 -20.94 2.03 -3.04
C ASP A 305 -19.88 3.09 -2.70
N LEU A 306 -18.60 2.71 -2.70
CA LEU A 306 -17.46 3.63 -2.73
C LEU A 306 -16.41 3.09 -3.69
N VAL A 307 -15.86 3.95 -4.56
CA VAL A 307 -14.79 3.61 -5.49
C VAL A 307 -13.69 4.65 -5.39
N VAL A 308 -12.45 4.23 -5.13
CA VAL A 308 -11.27 5.12 -5.10
C VAL A 308 -10.37 4.87 -6.29
N VAL A 309 -10.04 5.94 -7.02
CA VAL A 309 -9.10 5.93 -8.15
C VAL A 309 -8.16 7.14 -8.02
N GLY A 310 -6.86 6.96 -8.23
CA GLY A 310 -5.93 8.08 -8.37
C GLY A 310 -5.92 8.62 -9.81
N ASN A 311 -5.72 9.92 -10.02
CA ASN A 311 -5.58 10.48 -11.36
C ASN A 311 -4.69 11.74 -11.39
N PRO A 312 -3.46 11.70 -11.96
CA PRO A 312 -2.74 10.51 -12.41
C PRO A 312 -2.51 9.48 -11.30
N THR A 313 -2.62 8.19 -11.63
CA THR A 313 -2.46 7.10 -10.67
C THR A 313 -1.01 6.98 -10.17
N ASN A 314 -0.75 7.06 -8.86
CA ASN A 314 0.56 6.71 -8.28
C ASN A 314 0.57 5.23 -7.88
N PRO A 315 1.35 4.33 -8.49
CA PRO A 315 2.67 4.63 -9.05
C PRO A 315 2.77 4.63 -10.58
N THR A 316 1.72 4.25 -11.32
CA THR A 316 1.77 4.02 -12.78
C THR A 316 1.96 5.29 -13.60
N SER A 317 1.59 6.43 -13.01
CA SER A 317 1.55 7.76 -13.62
C SER A 317 0.50 7.90 -14.72
N VAL A 318 -0.37 6.90 -14.90
CA VAL A 318 -1.41 6.91 -15.93
C VAL A 318 -2.47 7.97 -15.59
N LEU A 319 -2.74 8.85 -16.55
CA LEU A 319 -3.88 9.77 -16.53
C LEU A 319 -5.06 9.11 -17.25
N HIS A 320 -6.09 8.76 -16.49
CA HIS A 320 -7.33 8.23 -17.01
C HIS A 320 -8.18 9.37 -17.60
N PRO A 321 -8.80 9.16 -18.78
CA PRO A 321 -9.76 10.10 -19.33
C PRO A 321 -10.91 10.40 -18.38
N ALA A 322 -11.35 11.67 -18.34
CA ALA A 322 -12.40 12.12 -17.44
C ALA A 322 -13.75 11.44 -17.72
N ASP A 323 -14.04 11.13 -18.99
CA ASP A 323 -15.25 10.42 -19.40
C ASP A 323 -15.25 8.95 -18.96
N VAL A 324 -14.09 8.30 -18.93
CA VAL A 324 -13.91 6.95 -18.38
C VAL A 324 -14.18 6.95 -16.87
N LEU A 325 -13.63 7.92 -16.13
CA LEU A 325 -13.89 8.06 -14.69
C LEU A 325 -15.36 8.41 -14.41
N ALA A 326 -15.96 9.30 -15.22
CA ALA A 326 -17.34 9.71 -15.08
C ALA A 326 -18.35 8.55 -15.21
N GLN A 327 -18.03 7.50 -15.96
CA GLN A 327 -18.86 6.29 -16.06
C GLN A 327 -19.02 5.55 -14.73
N LEU A 328 -18.12 5.78 -13.77
CA LEU A 328 -18.24 5.22 -12.43
C LEU A 328 -19.19 6.00 -11.53
N ALA A 329 -19.52 7.25 -11.87
CA ALA A 329 -20.39 8.11 -11.07
C ALA A 329 -21.86 7.72 -11.27
N ARG A 330 -22.57 7.53 -10.17
CA ARG A 330 -24.01 7.24 -10.17
C ARG A 330 -24.62 7.51 -8.79
N PRO A 331 -25.94 7.72 -8.70
CA PRO A 331 -26.62 7.87 -7.41
C PRO A 331 -26.34 6.70 -6.46
N GLY A 332 -26.07 7.01 -5.19
CA GLY A 332 -25.79 6.00 -4.15
C GLY A 332 -24.38 5.41 -4.17
N ARG A 333 -23.48 5.92 -5.04
CA ARG A 333 -22.05 5.58 -5.03
C ARG A 333 -21.22 6.85 -4.80
N THR A 334 -20.27 6.78 -3.89
CA THR A 334 -19.22 7.80 -3.76
C THR A 334 -18.06 7.45 -4.68
N LEU A 335 -17.82 8.28 -5.70
CA LEU A 335 -16.64 8.17 -6.55
C LEU A 335 -15.56 9.12 -6.03
N VAL A 336 -14.51 8.55 -5.46
CA VAL A 336 -13.35 9.29 -4.94
C VAL A 336 -12.25 9.30 -5.99
N VAL A 337 -11.89 10.48 -6.48
CA VAL A 337 -10.78 10.68 -7.43
C VAL A 337 -9.65 11.46 -6.75
N ASP A 338 -8.51 10.81 -6.52
CA ASP A 338 -7.32 11.44 -5.95
C ASP A 338 -6.49 12.13 -7.02
N GLU A 339 -6.66 13.45 -7.12
CA GLU A 339 -5.94 14.33 -8.03
C GLU A 339 -4.71 14.99 -7.38
N ALA A 340 -4.08 14.33 -6.40
CA ALA A 340 -2.90 14.85 -5.72
C ALA A 340 -1.72 15.23 -6.64
N PHE A 341 -1.67 14.71 -7.87
CA PHE A 341 -0.63 15.00 -8.87
C PHE A 341 -1.15 15.76 -10.10
N MET A 342 -2.41 16.18 -10.12
CA MET A 342 -3.01 16.81 -11.31
C MET A 342 -2.35 18.16 -11.67
N ASP A 343 -1.84 18.92 -10.69
CA ASP A 343 -1.05 20.14 -10.93
C ASP A 343 0.24 19.89 -11.78
N ALA A 344 0.68 18.64 -11.91
CA ALA A 344 1.85 18.27 -12.72
C ALA A 344 1.49 17.88 -14.17
N VAL A 345 0.20 17.87 -14.50
CA VAL A 345 -0.33 17.63 -15.85
C VAL A 345 -0.55 18.99 -16.52
N PRO A 346 0.09 19.29 -17.67
CA PRO A 346 -0.14 20.55 -18.37
C PRO A 346 -1.62 20.78 -18.66
N GLY A 347 -2.12 21.96 -18.31
CA GLY A 347 -3.51 22.36 -18.44
C GLY A 347 -4.49 21.60 -17.54
N GLU A 348 -4.00 20.81 -16.56
CA GLU A 348 -4.81 19.94 -15.71
C GLU A 348 -5.82 19.09 -16.52
N ARG A 349 -5.36 18.56 -17.66
CA ARG A 349 -6.21 17.76 -18.55
C ARG A 349 -6.82 16.58 -17.79
N GLU A 350 -8.07 16.25 -18.13
CA GLU A 350 -8.85 15.18 -17.51
C GLU A 350 -9.17 15.39 -16.01
N ALA A 351 -8.92 16.59 -15.47
CA ALA A 351 -9.38 16.93 -14.12
C ALA A 351 -10.91 16.93 -14.02
N LEU A 352 -11.39 16.37 -12.92
CA LEU A 352 -12.78 16.41 -12.48
C LEU A 352 -13.00 17.48 -11.41
N ALA A 353 -11.94 18.10 -10.89
CA ALA A 353 -12.04 19.26 -10.01
C ALA A 353 -12.88 20.37 -10.68
N GLY A 354 -13.99 20.76 -10.03
CA GLY A 354 -14.95 21.73 -10.57
C GLY A 354 -16.18 21.13 -11.25
N ARG A 355 -16.18 19.83 -11.58
CA ARG A 355 -17.38 19.13 -12.07
C ARG A 355 -18.43 19.02 -10.96
N THR A 356 -19.67 19.34 -11.30
CA THR A 356 -20.82 19.31 -10.36
C THR A 356 -22.01 18.52 -10.89
N ASP A 357 -21.90 18.00 -12.10
CA ASP A 357 -22.89 17.18 -12.81
C ASP A 357 -22.75 15.67 -12.52
N LEU A 358 -21.64 15.25 -11.91
CA LEU A 358 -21.37 13.85 -11.59
C LEU A 358 -21.84 13.53 -10.16
N PRO A 359 -22.88 12.68 -9.99
CA PRO A 359 -23.43 12.37 -8.67
C PRO A 359 -22.40 11.62 -7.81
N GLY A 360 -22.29 12.03 -6.54
CA GLY A 360 -21.43 11.38 -5.57
C GLY A 360 -19.91 11.54 -5.82
N LEU A 361 -19.52 12.46 -6.72
CA LEU A 361 -18.12 12.77 -6.98
C LEU A 361 -17.47 13.45 -5.77
N VAL A 362 -16.31 12.94 -5.38
CA VAL A 362 -15.39 13.51 -4.40
C VAL A 362 -14.02 13.60 -5.05
N VAL A 363 -13.48 14.81 -5.19
CA VAL A 363 -12.12 15.03 -5.71
C VAL A 363 -11.20 15.44 -4.56
N LEU A 364 -10.05 14.78 -4.44
CA LEU A 364 -9.00 15.20 -3.52
C LEU A 364 -7.90 15.94 -4.27
N ARG A 365 -7.40 17.02 -3.69
CA ARG A 365 -6.24 17.76 -4.18
C ARG A 365 -5.20 17.92 -3.09
N SER A 366 -3.94 18.00 -3.50
CA SER A 366 -2.79 18.11 -2.61
C SER A 366 -1.90 19.25 -3.04
N LEU A 367 -1.51 20.12 -2.10
CA LEU A 367 -0.51 21.16 -2.37
C LEU A 367 0.90 20.72 -1.97
N THR A 368 1.05 19.48 -1.49
CA THR A 368 2.30 19.02 -0.89
C THR A 368 3.41 18.74 -1.89
N LYS A 369 3.06 18.34 -3.12
CA LYS A 369 3.99 17.82 -4.14
C LYS A 369 4.53 18.94 -5.01
N THR A 370 3.62 19.66 -5.67
CA THR A 370 3.89 20.80 -6.56
C THR A 370 4.62 21.92 -5.84
N TRP A 371 4.20 22.24 -4.61
CA TRP A 371 4.70 23.40 -3.87
C TRP A 371 5.72 23.06 -2.78
N GLY A 372 6.12 21.80 -2.63
CA GLY A 372 7.10 21.39 -1.62
C GLY A 372 6.59 21.49 -0.18
N LEU A 373 5.27 21.49 0.02
CA LEU A 373 4.64 21.69 1.33
C LEU A 373 4.38 20.37 2.09
N ALA A 374 5.17 19.33 1.79
CA ALA A 374 5.00 18.01 2.40
C ALA A 374 5.20 18.01 3.92
N GLY A 375 6.00 18.93 4.48
CA GLY A 375 6.12 19.09 5.94
C GLY A 375 4.98 19.93 6.56
N LEU A 376 4.33 20.80 5.77
CA LEU A 376 3.28 21.70 6.26
C LEU A 376 1.89 21.04 6.31
N ARG A 377 1.70 19.97 5.52
CA ARG A 377 0.48 19.14 5.46
C ARG A 377 -0.76 19.95 5.08
N ILE A 378 -0.97 20.13 3.78
CA ILE A 378 -2.13 20.85 3.26
C ILE A 378 -2.71 20.21 2.00
N GLY A 379 -4.02 20.01 2.00
CA GLY A 379 -4.82 19.49 0.91
C GLY A 379 -6.26 20.00 1.03
N TYR A 380 -7.11 19.56 0.12
CA TYR A 380 -8.54 19.88 0.17
C TYR A 380 -9.38 18.84 -0.57
N VAL A 381 -10.65 18.79 -0.21
CA VAL A 381 -11.69 17.97 -0.83
C VAL A 381 -12.68 18.88 -1.54
N LEU A 382 -13.09 18.49 -2.75
CA LEU A 382 -14.19 19.06 -3.49
C LEU A 382 -15.31 18.02 -3.61
N ALA A 383 -16.50 18.31 -3.11
CA ALA A 383 -17.63 17.38 -3.15
C ALA A 383 -18.98 18.11 -3.07
N GLU A 384 -20.08 17.35 -3.09
CA GLU A 384 -21.41 17.90 -2.77
C GLU A 384 -21.47 18.46 -1.34
N PRO A 385 -22.22 19.56 -1.09
CA PRO A 385 -22.30 20.19 0.23
C PRO A 385 -22.66 19.23 1.37
N GLU A 386 -23.52 18.26 1.12
CA GLU A 386 -23.95 17.24 2.08
C GLU A 386 -22.79 16.33 2.48
N THR A 387 -21.98 15.93 1.49
CA THR A 387 -20.76 15.14 1.73
C THR A 387 -19.75 15.97 2.52
N ILE A 388 -19.53 17.23 2.14
CA ILE A 388 -18.62 18.14 2.86
C ILE A 388 -19.07 18.34 4.31
N ALA A 389 -20.37 18.52 4.55
CA ALA A 389 -20.91 18.65 5.90
C ALA A 389 -20.67 17.38 6.73
N ALA A 390 -20.88 16.18 6.16
CA ALA A 390 -20.60 14.92 6.85
C ALA A 390 -19.11 14.79 7.21
N LEU A 391 -18.20 15.13 6.30
CA LEU A 391 -16.76 15.12 6.56
C LEU A 391 -16.36 16.15 7.63
N GLN A 392 -16.95 17.35 7.59
CA GLN A 392 -16.70 18.41 8.58
C GLN A 392 -17.12 17.99 10.00
N GLN A 393 -18.24 17.28 10.15
CA GLN A 393 -18.67 16.76 11.45
C GLN A 393 -17.71 15.72 12.04
N ALA A 394 -17.04 14.95 11.17
CA ALA A 394 -16.03 13.97 11.58
C ALA A 394 -14.63 14.58 11.75
N GLN A 395 -14.39 15.79 11.24
CA GLN A 395 -13.08 16.43 11.27
C GLN A 395 -12.79 17.04 12.64
N PRO A 396 -11.58 16.86 13.20
CA PRO A 396 -11.18 17.55 14.42
C PRO A 396 -11.30 19.06 14.29
N LEU A 397 -11.55 19.74 15.41
CA LEU A 397 -11.54 21.22 15.43
C LEU A 397 -10.14 21.75 15.11
N TRP A 398 -10.10 22.81 14.29
CA TRP A 398 -8.86 23.47 13.84
C TRP A 398 -7.81 22.51 13.26
N PRO A 399 -8.17 21.70 12.25
CA PRO A 399 -7.31 20.62 11.73
C PRO A 399 -6.15 21.16 10.87
N VAL A 400 -6.33 22.36 10.32
CA VAL A 400 -5.36 23.02 9.44
C VAL A 400 -4.79 24.25 10.14
N SER A 401 -3.46 24.31 10.22
CA SER A 401 -2.74 25.39 10.90
C SER A 401 -2.78 26.71 10.11
N THR A 402 -2.65 27.84 10.80
CA THR A 402 -2.61 29.17 10.17
C THR A 402 -1.61 29.28 9.00
N PRO A 403 -0.35 28.78 9.12
CA PRO A 403 0.58 28.83 7.99
C PRO A 403 0.16 27.95 6.81
N ALA A 404 -0.50 26.81 7.07
CA ALA A 404 -1.04 25.95 6.02
C ALA A 404 -2.22 26.62 5.29
N LEU A 405 -3.08 27.36 6.00
CA LEU A 405 -4.17 28.15 5.41
C LEU A 405 -3.65 29.29 4.53
N VAL A 406 -2.63 30.03 5.01
CA VAL A 406 -1.98 31.08 4.22
C VAL A 406 -1.36 30.50 2.96
N ALA A 407 -0.66 29.37 3.07
CA ALA A 407 -0.10 28.68 1.92
C ALA A 407 -1.19 28.23 0.93
N ALA A 408 -2.30 27.67 1.42
CA ALA A 408 -3.43 27.25 0.60
C ALA A 408 -3.97 28.43 -0.22
N GLY A 409 -4.29 29.55 0.41
CA GLY A 409 -4.76 30.75 -0.29
C GLY A 409 -3.76 31.29 -1.30
N ALA A 410 -2.48 31.37 -0.92
CA ALA A 410 -1.44 31.89 -1.80
C ALA A 410 -1.19 31.01 -3.04
N CYS A 411 -1.33 29.69 -2.92
CA CYS A 411 -1.21 28.76 -4.04
C CYS A 411 -2.38 28.83 -5.04
N MET A 412 -3.49 29.51 -4.70
CA MET A 412 -4.62 29.74 -5.61
C MET A 412 -4.53 31.07 -6.36
N GLU A 413 -3.55 31.93 -6.04
CA GLU A 413 -3.36 33.21 -6.72
C GLU A 413 -3.01 32.98 -8.21
N PRO A 414 -3.48 33.82 -9.14
CA PRO A 414 -3.22 33.65 -10.58
C PRO A 414 -1.74 33.47 -10.93
N ARG A 415 -0.83 34.20 -10.25
CA ARG A 415 0.61 34.05 -10.44
C ARG A 415 1.13 32.67 -10.03
N ALA A 416 0.58 32.09 -8.97
CA ALA A 416 0.97 30.78 -8.48
C ALA A 416 0.44 29.69 -9.43
N LEU A 417 -0.79 29.83 -9.92
CA LEU A 417 -1.34 28.93 -10.94
C LEU A 417 -0.52 28.95 -12.24
N ALA A 418 -0.12 30.13 -12.71
CA ALA A 418 0.76 30.25 -13.87
C ALA A 418 2.15 29.63 -13.64
N GLU A 419 2.72 29.73 -12.43
CA GLU A 419 3.98 29.07 -12.06
C GLU A 419 3.82 27.55 -12.04
N ALA A 420 2.71 27.03 -11.51
CA ALA A 420 2.40 25.60 -11.50
C ALA A 420 2.28 25.07 -12.94
N GLU A 421 1.53 25.75 -13.81
CA GLU A 421 1.39 25.38 -15.22
C GLU A 421 2.74 25.36 -15.95
N ALA A 422 3.54 26.41 -15.80
CA ALA A 422 4.87 26.45 -16.41
C ALA A 422 5.78 25.32 -15.90
N ALA A 423 5.62 24.90 -14.65
CA ALA A 423 6.35 23.74 -14.11
C ALA A 423 5.80 22.40 -14.61
N ALA A 424 4.49 22.27 -14.83
CA ALA A 424 3.88 21.09 -15.44
C ALA A 424 4.40 20.89 -16.87
N VAL A 425 4.45 21.95 -17.67
CA VAL A 425 5.01 21.92 -19.04
C VAL A 425 6.46 21.46 -19.04
N ARG A 426 7.32 22.07 -18.21
CA ARG A 426 8.73 21.64 -18.08
C ARG A 426 8.85 20.20 -17.58
N GLY A 427 8.02 19.81 -16.61
CA GLY A 427 7.99 18.45 -16.08
C GLY A 427 7.60 17.42 -17.14
N ALA A 428 6.72 17.76 -18.08
CA ALA A 428 6.39 16.91 -19.21
C ALA A 428 7.57 16.74 -20.18
N GLU A 429 8.33 17.81 -20.45
CA GLU A 429 9.56 17.74 -21.25
C GLU A 429 10.64 16.88 -20.58
N ASP A 430 10.86 17.06 -19.27
CA ASP A 430 11.80 16.26 -18.50
C ASP A 430 11.38 14.78 -18.43
N ARG A 431 10.07 14.51 -18.32
CA ARG A 431 9.52 13.14 -18.36
C ARG A 431 9.76 12.49 -19.72
N ALA A 432 9.52 13.23 -20.81
CA ALA A 432 9.79 12.72 -22.16
C ALA A 432 11.28 12.40 -22.35
N HIS A 433 12.18 13.24 -21.81
CA HIS A 433 13.62 12.97 -21.81
C HIS A 433 13.99 11.72 -21.02
N LEU A 434 13.41 11.52 -19.83
CA LEU A 434 13.60 10.30 -19.05
C LEU A 434 13.09 9.06 -19.79
N LEU A 435 11.88 9.10 -20.35
CA LEU A 435 11.31 7.98 -21.10
C LEU A 435 12.15 7.60 -22.33
N ALA A 436 12.61 8.60 -23.09
CA ALA A 436 13.49 8.37 -24.24
C ALA A 436 14.81 7.71 -23.80
N GLY A 437 15.43 8.19 -22.73
CA GLY A 437 16.65 7.57 -22.21
C GLY A 437 16.46 6.17 -21.63
N LEU A 438 15.31 5.88 -21.02
CA LEU A 438 14.97 4.53 -20.55
C LEU A 438 14.71 3.55 -21.69
N ALA A 439 14.22 4.02 -22.84
CA ALA A 439 13.94 3.20 -24.01
C ALA A 439 15.20 2.63 -24.69
N GLU A 440 16.37 3.20 -24.40
CA GLU A 440 17.67 2.70 -24.88
C GLU A 440 18.12 1.41 -24.17
N PHE A 441 17.45 0.99 -23.10
CA PHE A 441 17.77 -0.23 -22.34
C PHE A 441 16.79 -1.36 -22.66
N GLU A 442 17.27 -2.44 -23.26
CA GLU A 442 16.44 -3.60 -23.63
C GLU A 442 15.85 -4.34 -22.43
N GLU A 443 16.48 -4.23 -21.25
CA GLU A 443 16.06 -4.85 -19.99
C GLU A 443 14.98 -4.04 -19.25
N VAL A 444 14.74 -2.79 -19.68
CA VAL A 444 13.83 -1.87 -19.00
C VAL A 444 12.52 -1.75 -19.78
N ARG A 445 11.39 -1.86 -19.08
CA ARG A 445 10.06 -1.59 -19.64
C ARG A 445 9.42 -0.47 -18.84
N ALA A 446 9.32 0.72 -19.43
CA ALA A 446 8.64 1.86 -18.82
C ALA A 446 7.15 1.87 -19.17
N VAL A 447 6.32 2.41 -18.26
CA VAL A 447 4.93 2.74 -18.58
C VAL A 447 4.91 4.02 -19.40
N GLU A 448 4.74 3.90 -20.71
CA GLU A 448 4.80 5.01 -21.67
C GLU A 448 3.64 6.01 -21.51
N ALA A 449 2.50 5.57 -21.01
CA ALA A 449 1.32 6.41 -20.75
C ALA A 449 1.46 7.31 -19.50
N ALA A 450 2.67 7.48 -18.98
CA ALA A 450 2.94 8.30 -17.81
C ALA A 450 2.72 9.80 -18.09
N GLU A 451 1.94 10.46 -17.23
CA GLU A 451 1.55 11.87 -17.36
C GLU A 451 1.83 12.69 -16.09
N GLY A 452 2.04 12.04 -14.95
CA GLY A 452 2.45 12.66 -13.68
C GLY A 452 3.96 12.94 -13.56
N PRO A 453 4.44 13.36 -12.38
CA PRO A 453 5.84 13.73 -12.13
C PRO A 453 6.74 12.52 -11.78
N PHE A 454 6.40 11.33 -12.29
CA PHE A 454 7.12 10.09 -12.07
C PHE A 454 6.84 9.10 -13.19
N VAL A 455 7.68 8.07 -13.31
CA VAL A 455 7.57 6.98 -14.28
C VAL A 455 7.68 5.65 -13.54
N LEU A 456 6.81 4.71 -13.86
CA LEU A 456 6.92 3.32 -13.40
C LEU A 456 7.71 2.50 -14.41
N VAL A 457 8.69 1.75 -13.94
CA VAL A 457 9.51 0.85 -14.77
C VAL A 457 9.50 -0.56 -14.21
N ARG A 458 9.56 -1.54 -15.10
CA ARG A 458 9.82 -2.95 -14.78
C ARG A 458 11.22 -3.33 -15.24
N ILE A 459 11.96 -3.97 -14.35
CA ILE A 459 13.30 -4.52 -14.59
C ILE A 459 13.35 -5.87 -13.88
N GLU A 460 13.80 -6.92 -14.54
CA GLU A 460 13.97 -8.21 -13.88
C GLU A 460 15.01 -8.11 -12.74
N GLY A 461 14.65 -8.55 -11.53
CA GLY A 461 15.53 -8.42 -10.37
C GLY A 461 15.75 -6.95 -9.96
N ALA A 462 14.72 -6.11 -10.10
CA ALA A 462 14.81 -4.69 -9.80
C ALA A 462 15.19 -4.40 -8.34
N ASP A 463 14.99 -5.34 -7.42
CA ASP A 463 15.47 -5.25 -6.04
C ASP A 463 17.00 -5.11 -5.96
N ARG A 464 17.74 -5.93 -6.73
CA ARG A 464 19.21 -5.88 -6.83
C ARG A 464 19.69 -4.66 -7.60
N VAL A 465 18.97 -4.29 -8.67
CA VAL A 465 19.25 -3.07 -9.43
C VAL A 465 19.09 -1.84 -8.53
N ARG A 466 18.02 -1.76 -7.73
CA ARG A 466 17.80 -0.70 -6.74
C ARG A 466 18.93 -0.61 -5.72
N GLN A 467 19.39 -1.74 -5.18
CA GLN A 467 20.52 -1.76 -4.23
C GLN A 467 21.79 -1.22 -4.88
N ARG A 468 22.09 -1.61 -6.12
CA ARG A 468 23.23 -1.07 -6.89
C ARG A 468 23.09 0.42 -7.17
N LEU A 469 21.92 0.87 -7.63
CA LEU A 469 21.61 2.30 -7.81
C LEU A 469 21.84 3.10 -6.52
N ARG A 470 21.49 2.54 -5.36
CA ARG A 470 21.75 3.16 -4.05
C ARG A 470 23.24 3.34 -3.79
N THR A 471 24.06 2.33 -4.09
CA THR A 471 25.54 2.46 -3.99
C THR A 471 26.11 3.48 -4.96
N LEU A 472 25.42 3.72 -6.08
CA LEU A 472 25.75 4.75 -7.07
C LEU A 472 25.13 6.12 -6.74
N GLY A 473 24.53 6.29 -5.56
CA GLY A 473 24.03 7.57 -5.08
C GLY A 473 22.58 7.91 -5.45
N PHE A 474 21.78 6.93 -5.90
CA PHE A 474 20.38 7.15 -6.29
C PHE A 474 19.39 6.33 -5.45
N ALA A 475 18.35 6.99 -4.95
CA ALA A 475 17.23 6.33 -4.27
C ALA A 475 16.03 6.21 -5.22
N ALA A 476 15.52 5.00 -5.44
CA ALA A 476 14.32 4.74 -6.24
C ALA A 476 13.22 4.11 -5.39
N ARG A 477 11.96 4.39 -5.70
CA ARG A 477 10.82 3.84 -4.95
C ARG A 477 10.54 2.40 -5.37
N ARG A 478 10.45 1.50 -4.39
CA ARG A 478 10.05 0.12 -4.63
C ARG A 478 8.60 -0.03 -5.11
N GLY A 479 8.38 -0.91 -6.09
CA GLY A 479 7.05 -1.19 -6.63
C GLY A 479 6.26 -2.23 -5.82
N ASP A 480 6.91 -3.20 -5.19
CA ASP A 480 6.28 -4.31 -4.44
C ASP A 480 5.45 -3.86 -3.22
N THR A 481 5.62 -2.61 -2.79
CA THR A 481 4.81 -1.99 -1.75
C THR A 481 3.42 -1.54 -2.23
N PHE A 482 3.16 -1.54 -3.54
CA PHE A 482 1.86 -1.23 -4.11
C PHE A 482 1.13 -2.53 -4.48
N PRO A 483 -0.10 -2.77 -4.00
CA PRO A 483 -0.86 -3.96 -4.40
C PRO A 483 -0.98 -4.07 -5.92
N GLY A 484 -0.81 -5.28 -6.46
CA GLY A 484 -0.79 -5.54 -7.91
C GLY A 484 0.59 -5.38 -8.58
N LEU A 485 1.61 -4.90 -7.87
CA LEU A 485 3.00 -4.88 -8.34
C LEU A 485 3.88 -5.84 -7.54
N GLY A 486 4.95 -6.30 -8.20
CA GLY A 486 5.96 -7.21 -7.64
C GLY A 486 7.34 -6.56 -7.45
N PRO A 487 8.36 -7.33 -7.02
CA PRO A 487 9.71 -6.83 -6.72
C PRO A 487 10.48 -6.31 -7.95
N ASP A 488 10.04 -6.67 -9.15
CA ASP A 488 10.61 -6.23 -10.43
C ASP A 488 10.22 -4.80 -10.83
N TRP A 489 9.41 -4.11 -10.01
CA TRP A 489 8.91 -2.78 -10.33
C TRP A 489 9.62 -1.70 -9.51
N LEU A 490 9.98 -0.59 -10.15
CA LEU A 490 10.47 0.62 -9.51
C LEU A 490 9.70 1.84 -10.01
N ARG A 491 9.43 2.79 -9.14
CA ARG A 491 8.91 4.11 -9.50
C ARG A 491 10.02 5.15 -9.36
N LEU A 492 10.22 5.93 -10.41
CA LEU A 492 11.25 6.94 -10.53
C LEU A 492 10.59 8.32 -10.59
N ALA A 493 10.94 9.24 -9.69
CA ALA A 493 10.53 10.63 -9.82
C ALA A 493 11.20 11.26 -11.06
N VAL A 494 10.45 12.08 -11.78
CA VAL A 494 10.99 12.86 -12.90
C VAL A 494 11.83 14.01 -12.34
N ARG A 495 13.03 14.19 -12.88
CA ARG A 495 13.99 15.24 -12.51
C ARG A 495 14.51 15.95 -13.77
N ASP A 496 15.22 17.04 -13.55
CA ASP A 496 15.86 17.81 -14.62
C ASP A 496 16.79 16.93 -15.47
N ARG A 497 17.02 17.33 -16.72
CA ARG A 497 17.86 16.59 -17.67
C ARG A 497 19.25 16.22 -17.14
N THR A 498 19.90 17.08 -16.36
CA THR A 498 21.24 16.80 -15.82
C THR A 498 21.19 15.66 -14.82
N THR A 499 20.21 15.69 -13.92
CA THR A 499 19.98 14.61 -12.95
C THR A 499 19.57 13.33 -13.65
N THR A 500 18.67 13.41 -14.63
CA THR A 500 18.23 12.27 -15.43
C THR A 500 19.39 11.61 -16.18
N ASN A 501 20.27 12.38 -16.83
CA ASN A 501 21.43 11.83 -17.54
C ASN A 501 22.39 11.09 -16.61
N ARG A 502 22.65 11.65 -15.42
CA ARG A 502 23.47 10.97 -14.40
C ARG A 502 22.80 9.68 -13.90
N PHE A 503 21.48 9.71 -13.72
CA PHE A 503 20.73 8.51 -13.34
C PHE A 503 20.81 7.43 -14.42
N LEU A 504 20.66 7.76 -15.71
CA LEU A 504 20.73 6.79 -16.80
C LEU A 504 22.13 6.14 -16.89
N GLN A 505 23.20 6.90 -16.63
CA GLN A 505 24.56 6.34 -16.51
C GLN A 505 24.69 5.39 -15.32
N ALA A 506 24.10 5.72 -14.17
CA ALA A 506 24.09 4.84 -13.01
C ALA A 506 23.23 3.59 -13.25
N LEU A 507 22.13 3.71 -14.01
CA LEU A 507 21.27 2.60 -14.40
C LEU A 507 22.04 1.62 -15.28
N ASP A 508 22.75 2.09 -16.31
CA ASP A 508 23.61 1.29 -17.16
C ASP A 508 24.65 0.48 -16.36
N GLN A 509 25.36 1.14 -15.44
CA GLN A 509 26.30 0.47 -14.53
C GLN A 509 25.60 -0.55 -13.63
N SER A 510 24.40 -0.24 -13.13
CA SER A 510 23.66 -1.13 -12.24
C SER A 510 23.11 -2.38 -12.95
N LEU A 511 22.86 -2.31 -14.26
CA LEU A 511 22.40 -3.43 -15.09
C LEU A 511 23.57 -4.34 -15.49
N THR A 512 24.70 -3.75 -15.87
CA THR A 512 25.91 -4.45 -16.36
C THR A 512 26.70 -5.18 -15.28
N LEU A 513 26.55 -4.84 -13.99
CA LEU A 513 27.20 -5.52 -12.86
C LEU A 513 26.64 -6.94 -12.58
N THR A 514 26.16 -7.65 -13.59
CA THR A 514 25.46 -8.94 -13.51
C THR A 514 26.38 -10.17 -13.49
N HIS A 515 27.70 -10.02 -13.49
CA HIS A 515 28.64 -11.13 -13.37
C HIS A 515 29.63 -10.94 -12.20
N PRO A 516 29.62 -11.80 -11.16
CA PRO A 516 30.84 -12.11 -10.42
C PRO A 516 31.83 -12.90 -11.28
#